data_AF-A0A2N3B6C7-F1
#
_entry.id   AF-A0A2N3B6C7-F1
#
_cell.length_a   1.000
_cell.length_b   1.000
_cell.length_c   1.000
_cell.angle_alpha   90.00
_cell.angle_beta   90.00
_cell.angle_gamma   90.00
#
_symmetry.space_group_name_H-M   'P 1'
#
loop_
_entity.id
_entity.type
_entity.pdbx_description
1 polymer ?
#
loop_
_entity_poly.entity_id
_entity_poly.type
_entity_poly.pdbx_seq_one_letter_code
_entity_poly.pdbx_strand_id
1 'polypeptide(L)'
;AQMEAAVRAIGSRYPYDDIEHLEVTLRGNHEEVGVELRAALIERLTVAGITVDECGLTHLAYAPEIAGAMLRRQQAEAVIGARKKLVEGAVTMVEMALTQLSEKNVVELDDERRAAMVSNLMVVLCSERDTQPVVNAGSLY
;
A
#
# COMPACT_ATOMS: atom_id res chain seq x y z
N ALA A 1 13.41 7.58 -34.37
CA ALA A 1 14.60 7.07 -33.67
C ALA A 1 14.89 7.83 -32.37
N GLN A 2 15.23 9.13 -32.40
CA GLN A 2 15.63 9.87 -31.18
C GLN A 2 14.53 9.96 -30.11
N MET A 3 13.27 10.21 -30.52
CA MET A 3 12.13 10.25 -29.59
C MET A 3 11.87 8.87 -28.95
N GLU A 4 11.87 7.81 -29.76
CA GLU A 4 11.68 6.45 -29.26
C GLU A 4 12.80 6.02 -28.29
N ALA A 5 14.05 6.39 -28.59
CA ALA A 5 15.18 6.11 -27.71
C ALA A 5 15.04 6.83 -26.35
N ALA A 6 14.56 8.09 -26.35
CA ALA A 6 14.29 8.82 -25.12
C ALA A 6 13.16 8.16 -24.30
N VAL A 7 12.05 7.80 -24.94
CA VAL A 7 10.92 7.11 -24.29
C VAL A 7 11.35 5.77 -23.71
N ARG A 8 12.14 4.98 -24.46
CA ARG A 8 12.65 3.67 -23.99
C ARG A 8 13.58 3.83 -22.79
N ALA A 9 14.43 4.86 -22.79
CA ALA A 9 15.36 5.13 -21.68
C ALA A 9 14.63 5.59 -20.41
N ILE A 10 13.52 6.31 -20.53
CA ILE A 10 12.65 6.66 -19.39
C ILE A 10 11.89 5.43 -18.92
N GLY A 11 11.28 4.68 -19.84
CA GLY A 11 10.52 3.47 -19.51
C GLY A 11 11.33 2.34 -18.88
N SER A 12 12.65 2.30 -19.09
CA SER A 12 13.53 1.34 -18.42
C SER A 12 14.02 1.79 -17.04
N ARG A 13 13.92 3.09 -16.72
CA ARG A 13 14.40 3.66 -15.46
C ARG A 13 13.36 3.61 -14.36
N TYR A 14 12.09 3.79 -14.72
CA TYR A 14 11.00 3.83 -13.77
C TYR A 14 10.09 2.61 -13.91
N PRO A 15 9.63 2.02 -12.80
CA PRO A 15 8.58 1.01 -12.85
C PRO A 15 7.28 1.63 -13.39
N TYR A 16 6.42 0.78 -13.95
CA TYR A 16 5.12 1.20 -14.44
C TYR A 16 4.23 1.78 -13.32
N ASP A 17 4.15 1.10 -12.17
CA ASP A 17 3.35 1.48 -10.99
C ASP A 17 4.13 1.11 -9.72
N ASP A 18 3.61 1.46 -8.56
CA ASP A 18 4.28 1.23 -7.27
C ASP A 18 4.22 -0.25 -6.86
N ILE A 19 5.11 -1.04 -7.45
CA ILE A 19 5.20 -2.50 -7.23
C ILE A 19 6.22 -2.83 -6.13
N GLU A 20 7.18 -1.94 -5.88
CA GLU A 20 8.32 -2.16 -4.98
C GLU A 20 8.48 -1.06 -3.91
N HIS A 21 7.46 -0.23 -3.68
CA HIS A 21 7.54 0.97 -2.82
C HIS A 21 8.63 1.94 -3.30
N LEU A 22 8.74 2.07 -4.63
CA LEU A 22 9.60 3.08 -5.24
C LEU A 22 8.86 4.42 -5.20
N GLU A 23 9.55 5.47 -4.76
CA GLU A 23 8.93 6.81 -4.59
C GLU A 23 8.44 7.40 -5.93
N VAL A 24 9.01 6.98 -7.06
CA VAL A 24 8.74 7.52 -8.39
C VAL A 24 8.37 6.41 -9.38
N THR A 25 7.19 6.53 -9.99
CA THR A 25 6.65 5.57 -10.96
C THR A 25 6.14 6.29 -12.21
N LEU A 26 6.11 5.59 -13.35
CA LEU A 26 5.59 6.16 -14.61
C LEU A 26 4.12 6.58 -14.49
N ARG A 27 3.32 5.84 -13.72
CA ARG A 27 1.88 6.08 -13.52
C ARG A 27 1.58 7.09 -12.42
N GLY A 28 2.39 7.18 -11.37
CA GLY A 28 2.14 8.05 -10.21
C GLY A 28 2.73 9.45 -10.36
N ASN A 29 3.88 9.57 -11.04
CA ASN A 29 4.73 10.76 -10.95
C ASN A 29 4.95 11.41 -12.32
N HIS A 30 3.84 11.72 -13.02
CA HIS A 30 3.88 12.24 -14.39
C HIS A 30 4.68 13.53 -14.56
N GLU A 31 4.64 14.44 -13.59
CA GLU A 31 5.38 15.72 -13.65
C GLU A 31 6.88 15.48 -13.60
N GLU A 32 7.36 14.71 -12.62
CA GLU A 32 8.78 14.40 -12.43
C GLU A 32 9.34 13.62 -13.63
N VAL A 33 8.63 12.58 -14.05
CA VAL A 33 8.99 11.79 -15.25
C VAL A 33 8.94 12.65 -16.51
N GLY A 34 7.99 13.60 -16.60
CA GLY A 34 7.85 14.52 -17.72
C GLY A 34 9.03 15.48 -17.85
N VAL A 35 9.53 16.01 -16.72
CA VAL A 35 10.74 16.85 -16.69
C VAL A 35 11.95 16.08 -17.20
N GLU A 36 12.15 14.85 -16.75
CA GLU A 36 13.25 14.01 -17.23
C GLU A 36 13.12 13.64 -18.71
N LEU A 37 11.90 13.29 -19.15
CA LEU A 37 11.62 13.00 -20.55
C LEU A 37 11.93 14.22 -21.43
N ARG A 38 11.54 15.42 -20.98
CA ARG A 38 11.81 16.68 -21.69
C ARG A 38 13.29 16.94 -21.81
N ALA A 39 14.04 16.79 -20.72
CA ALA A 39 15.49 16.94 -20.71
C ALA A 39 16.16 15.95 -21.68
N ALA A 40 15.76 14.67 -21.64
CA ALA A 40 16.29 13.64 -22.52
C ALA A 40 15.99 13.89 -24.01
N LEU A 41 14.81 14.45 -24.32
CA LEU A 41 14.44 14.84 -25.68
C LEU A 41 15.25 16.06 -26.15
N ILE A 42 15.37 17.10 -25.34
CA ILE A 42 16.14 18.31 -25.67
C ILE A 42 17.60 17.96 -25.97
N GLU A 43 18.24 17.15 -25.11
CA GLU A 43 19.63 16.70 -25.30
C GLU A 43 19.85 16.09 -26.69
N ARG A 44 18.91 15.28 -27.18
CA ARG A 44 19.00 14.57 -28.47
C ARG A 44 18.63 15.45 -29.66
N LEU A 45 17.67 16.34 -29.48
CA LEU A 45 17.08 17.15 -30.55
C LEU A 45 17.80 18.48 -30.79
N THR A 46 18.60 18.94 -29.82
CA THR A 46 19.38 20.18 -29.93
C THR A 46 20.35 20.15 -31.13
N VAL A 47 20.93 18.98 -31.44
CA VAL A 47 21.85 18.82 -32.60
C VAL A 47 21.14 19.13 -33.93
N ALA A 48 19.82 18.93 -33.98
CA ALA A 48 18.99 19.25 -35.14
C ALA A 48 18.37 20.66 -35.10
N GLY A 49 18.68 21.46 -34.07
CA GLY A 49 18.08 22.80 -33.88
C GLY A 49 16.60 22.78 -33.48
N ILE A 50 16.10 21.66 -32.96
CA ILE A 50 14.70 21.48 -32.56
C ILE A 50 14.56 21.76 -31.05
N THR A 51 13.62 22.63 -30.69
CA THR A 51 13.23 22.89 -29.30
C THR A 51 12.03 22.04 -28.90
N VAL A 52 11.94 21.70 -27.61
CA VAL A 52 10.81 20.95 -27.04
C VAL A 52 10.18 21.81 -25.96
N ASP A 53 8.99 22.32 -26.21
CA ASP A 53 8.28 23.14 -25.24
C ASP A 53 7.62 22.25 -24.19
N GLU A 54 6.87 21.24 -24.62
CA GLU A 54 6.18 20.27 -23.76
C GLU A 54 6.35 18.84 -24.27
N CYS A 55 6.35 17.88 -23.33
CA CYS A 55 6.24 16.45 -23.63
C CYS A 55 5.65 15.69 -22.44
N GLY A 56 5.02 14.55 -22.71
CA GLY A 56 4.48 13.70 -21.67
C GLY A 56 4.07 12.32 -22.19
N LEU A 57 3.84 11.39 -21.27
CA LEU A 57 3.30 10.08 -21.58
C LEU A 57 1.77 10.17 -21.61
N THR A 58 1.16 9.90 -22.76
CA THR A 58 -0.30 10.05 -22.96
C THR A 58 -1.06 8.74 -22.79
N HIS A 59 -0.47 7.61 -23.18
CA HIS A 59 -1.11 6.30 -23.08
C HIS A 59 -0.19 5.31 -22.38
N LEU A 60 -0.34 5.24 -21.06
CA LEU A 60 0.37 4.29 -20.21
C LEU A 60 -0.61 3.21 -19.75
N ALA A 61 -0.46 2.01 -20.31
CA ALA A 61 -1.30 0.86 -20.00
C ALA A 61 -0.47 -0.43 -19.94
N TYR A 62 -0.90 -1.37 -19.10
CA TYR A 62 -0.39 -2.74 -19.17
C TYR A 62 -0.73 -3.37 -20.52
N ALA A 63 0.18 -4.21 -21.02
CA ALA A 63 -0.08 -4.99 -22.22
C ALA A 63 -1.25 -5.97 -22.00
N PRO A 64 -2.08 -6.25 -23.02
CA PRO A 64 -3.27 -7.10 -22.88
C PRO A 64 -2.98 -8.47 -22.25
N GLU A 65 -1.81 -9.04 -22.54
CA GLU A 65 -1.35 -10.35 -22.06
C GLU A 65 -1.19 -10.39 -20.54
N ILE A 66 -0.87 -9.26 -19.91
CA ILE A 66 -0.61 -9.16 -18.47
C ILE A 66 -1.69 -8.38 -17.71
N ALA A 67 -2.56 -7.64 -18.39
CA ALA A 67 -3.54 -6.75 -17.77
C ALA A 67 -4.43 -7.47 -16.73
N GLY A 68 -4.91 -8.69 -17.06
CA GLY A 68 -5.72 -9.48 -16.13
C GLY A 68 -4.96 -10.01 -14.91
N ALA A 69 -3.65 -10.29 -15.06
CA ALA A 69 -2.82 -10.71 -13.93
C ALA A 69 -2.51 -9.51 -13.02
N MET A 70 -2.20 -8.36 -13.61
CA MET A 70 -1.92 -7.11 -12.90
C MET A 70 -3.13 -6.61 -12.12
N LEU A 71 -4.33 -6.63 -12.72
CA LEU A 71 -5.55 -6.26 -12.03
C LEU A 71 -5.81 -7.15 -10.81
N ARG A 72 -5.66 -8.47 -10.94
CA ARG A 72 -5.82 -9.39 -9.80
C ARG A 72 -4.80 -9.13 -8.70
N ARG A 73 -3.56 -8.81 -9.07
CA ARG A 73 -2.51 -8.45 -8.12
C ARG A 73 -2.85 -7.16 -7.36
N GLN A 74 -3.26 -6.11 -8.07
CA GLN A 74 -3.68 -4.84 -7.47
C GLN A 74 -4.86 -5.02 -6.51
N GLN A 75 -5.83 -5.86 -6.87
CA GLN A 75 -6.94 -6.20 -5.98
C GLN A 75 -6.46 -6.93 -4.72
N ALA A 76 -5.54 -7.90 -4.86
CA ALA A 76 -4.97 -8.61 -3.72
C ALA A 76 -4.20 -7.66 -2.79
N GLU A 77 -3.36 -6.77 -3.33
CA GLU A 77 -2.63 -5.75 -2.57
C GLU A 77 -3.58 -4.78 -1.87
N ALA A 78 -4.65 -4.34 -2.53
CA ALA A 78 -5.67 -3.48 -1.92
C ALA A 78 -6.38 -4.19 -0.76
N VAL A 79 -6.73 -5.48 -0.90
CA VAL A 79 -7.33 -6.28 0.17
C VAL A 79 -6.37 -6.43 1.35
N ILE A 80 -5.09 -6.73 1.08
CA ILE A 80 -4.06 -6.83 2.12
C ILE A 80 -3.87 -5.49 2.83
N GLY A 81 -3.79 -4.39 2.08
CA GLY A 81 -3.65 -3.04 2.63
C GLY A 81 -4.83 -2.64 3.51
N ALA A 82 -6.05 -2.96 3.10
CA ALA A 82 -7.24 -2.76 3.92
C ALA A 82 -7.18 -3.60 5.22
N ARG A 83 -6.81 -4.88 5.12
CA ARG A 83 -6.66 -5.77 6.28
C ARG A 83 -5.58 -5.29 7.25
N LYS A 84 -4.46 -4.79 6.73
CA LYS A 84 -3.39 -4.22 7.56
C LYS A 84 -3.90 -3.04 8.37
N LYS A 85 -4.61 -2.09 7.75
CA LYS A 85 -5.21 -0.94 8.46
C LYS A 85 -6.23 -1.36 9.53
N LEU A 86 -7.04 -2.39 9.26
CA LEU A 86 -7.98 -2.93 10.26
C LEU A 86 -7.24 -3.49 11.47
N VAL A 87 -6.20 -4.29 11.24
CA VAL A 87 -5.39 -4.88 12.32
C VAL A 87 -4.67 -3.79 13.13
N GLU A 88 -4.10 -2.78 12.49
CA GLU A 88 -3.46 -1.64 13.16
C GLU A 88 -4.45 -0.90 14.08
N GLY A 89 -5.66 -0.64 13.58
CA GLY A 89 -6.74 -0.05 14.38
C GLY A 89 -7.15 -0.94 15.56
N ALA A 90 -7.29 -2.25 15.34
CA ALA A 90 -7.64 -3.21 16.37
C ALA A 90 -6.59 -3.29 17.49
N VAL A 91 -5.31 -3.38 17.14
CA VAL A 91 -4.20 -3.38 18.12
C VAL A 91 -4.25 -2.11 18.98
N THR A 92 -4.43 -0.95 18.34
CA THR A 92 -4.53 0.34 19.04
C THR A 92 -5.73 0.36 20.01
N MET A 93 -6.89 -0.15 19.58
CA MET A 93 -8.08 -0.22 20.44
C MET A 93 -7.89 -1.15 21.64
N VAL A 94 -7.25 -2.31 21.45
CA VAL A 94 -6.96 -3.25 22.54
C VAL A 94 -5.98 -2.67 23.55
N GLU A 95 -4.92 -2.02 23.07
CA GLU A 95 -3.93 -1.35 23.91
C GLU A 95 -4.58 -0.26 24.77
N MET A 96 -5.43 0.58 24.17
CA MET A 96 -6.18 1.61 24.90
C MET A 96 -7.11 1.01 25.96
N ALA A 97 -7.82 -0.08 25.64
CA ALA A 97 -8.75 -0.73 26.57
C ALA A 97 -8.03 -1.33 27.79
N LEU A 98 -6.91 -2.05 27.57
CA LEU A 98 -6.11 -2.63 28.64
C LEU A 98 -5.51 -1.56 29.56
N THR A 99 -5.01 -0.47 28.96
CA THR A 99 -4.45 0.65 29.71
C THR A 99 -5.50 1.27 30.62
N GLN A 100 -6.70 1.56 30.11
CA GLN A 100 -7.78 2.14 30.91
C GLN A 100 -8.29 1.21 32.02
N LEU A 101 -8.33 -0.10 31.80
CA LEU A 101 -8.74 -1.08 32.82
C LEU A 101 -7.71 -1.17 33.95
N SER A 102 -6.43 -1.11 33.59
CA SER A 102 -5.31 -1.08 34.53
C SER A 102 -5.35 0.21 35.37
N GLU A 103 -5.53 1.38 34.75
CA GLU A 103 -5.60 2.67 35.45
C GLU A 103 -6.77 2.74 36.44
N LYS A 104 -7.90 2.13 36.10
CA LYS A 104 -9.09 2.08 36.96
C LYS A 104 -9.03 0.99 38.04
N ASN A 105 -7.95 0.21 38.09
CA ASN A 105 -7.79 -0.96 38.98
C ASN A 105 -9.02 -1.90 38.95
N VAL A 106 -9.67 -2.04 37.79
CA VAL A 106 -10.90 -2.83 37.65
C VAL A 106 -10.59 -4.33 37.65
N VAL A 107 -9.42 -4.72 37.16
CA VAL A 107 -8.93 -6.10 37.08
C VAL A 107 -7.41 -6.13 37.24
N GLU A 108 -6.90 -7.06 38.05
CA GLU A 108 -5.50 -7.47 38.00
C GLU A 108 -5.31 -8.60 36.98
N LEU A 109 -4.56 -8.31 35.91
CA LEU A 109 -4.22 -9.27 34.87
C LEU A 109 -2.78 -9.72 35.06
N ASP A 110 -2.60 -11.01 35.34
CA ASP A 110 -1.33 -11.68 35.09
C ASP A 110 -1.05 -11.75 33.57
N ASP A 111 0.18 -12.08 33.20
CA ASP A 111 0.62 -12.08 31.80
C ASP A 111 -0.18 -13.09 30.93
N GLU A 112 -0.62 -14.21 31.53
CA GLU A 112 -1.38 -15.25 30.84
C GLU A 112 -2.81 -14.78 30.53
N ARG A 113 -3.51 -14.18 31.50
CA ARG A 113 -4.84 -13.58 31.33
C ARG A 113 -4.82 -12.40 30.38
N ARG A 114 -3.76 -11.59 30.42
CA ARG A 114 -3.57 -10.48 29.46
C ARG A 114 -3.46 -11.01 28.04
N ALA A 115 -2.62 -12.03 27.80
CA ALA A 115 -2.48 -12.64 26.48
C ALA A 115 -3.79 -13.25 25.97
N ALA A 116 -4.53 -13.96 26.83
CA ALA A 116 -5.84 -14.51 26.49
C ALA A 116 -6.85 -13.42 26.12
N MET A 117 -6.88 -12.32 26.88
CA MET A 117 -7.78 -11.20 26.63
C MET A 117 -7.45 -10.45 25.34
N VAL A 118 -6.16 -10.20 25.06
CA VAL A 118 -5.71 -9.64 23.78
C VAL A 118 -6.16 -10.53 22.62
N SER A 119 -5.91 -11.84 22.71
CA SER A 119 -6.33 -12.79 21.68
C SER A 119 -7.83 -12.73 21.40
N ASN A 120 -8.65 -12.76 22.47
CA ASN A 120 -10.11 -12.71 22.34
C ASN A 120 -10.58 -11.39 21.72
N LEU A 121 -10.04 -10.25 22.16
CA LEU A 121 -10.40 -8.95 21.61
C LEU A 121 -9.96 -8.81 20.15
N MET A 122 -8.78 -9.30 19.80
CA MET A 122 -8.29 -9.28 18.41
C MET A 122 -9.17 -10.12 17.49
N VAL A 123 -9.63 -11.30 17.94
CA VAL A 123 -10.57 -12.11 17.16
C VAL A 123 -11.90 -11.39 16.95
N VAL A 124 -12.44 -10.73 17.99
CA VAL A 124 -13.69 -9.96 17.88
C VAL A 124 -13.55 -8.75 16.96
N LEU A 125 -12.46 -7.99 17.09
CA LEU A 125 -12.25 -6.75 16.32
C LEU A 125 -11.85 -6.99 14.87
N CYS A 126 -11.11 -8.08 14.59
CA CYS A 126 -10.63 -8.39 13.24
C CYS A 126 -11.53 -9.38 12.49
N SER A 127 -12.60 -9.89 13.10
CA SER A 127 -13.53 -10.79 12.43
C SER A 127 -14.43 -10.05 11.44
N GLU A 128 -14.49 -10.55 10.20
CA GLU A 128 -15.37 -10.02 9.14
C GLU A 128 -16.84 -10.49 9.28
N ARG A 129 -17.13 -11.44 10.19
CA ARG A 129 -18.49 -11.91 10.51
C ARG A 129 -18.86 -11.53 11.94
N ASP A 130 -20.17 -11.33 12.21
CA ASP A 130 -20.69 -11.21 13.57
C ASP A 130 -20.14 -12.35 14.43
N THR A 131 -19.16 -12.05 15.28
CA THR A 131 -18.57 -13.05 16.17
C THR A 131 -19.61 -13.42 17.20
N GLN A 132 -20.05 -14.67 17.20
CA GLN A 132 -20.78 -15.19 18.35
C GLN A 132 -19.78 -15.29 19.51
N PRO A 133 -19.95 -14.49 20.59
CA PRO A 133 -19.01 -14.54 21.68
C PRO A 133 -19.12 -15.93 22.33
N VAL A 134 -18.09 -16.75 22.16
CA VAL A 134 -17.93 -17.94 23.00
C VAL A 134 -17.42 -17.41 24.34
N VAL A 135 -18.35 -16.97 25.19
CA VAL A 135 -18.05 -16.53 26.55
C VAL A 135 -17.59 -17.77 27.32
N ASN A 136 -16.28 -18.01 27.32
CA ASN A 136 -15.69 -18.96 28.25
C ASN A 136 -15.57 -18.25 29.61
N ALA A 137 -16.69 -18.20 30.33
CA ALA A 137 -16.67 -17.91 31.75
C ALA A 137 -16.00 -19.12 32.42
N GLY A 138 -14.67 -19.08 32.50
CA GLY A 138 -13.90 -20.09 33.20
C GLY A 138 -14.57 -20.36 34.55
N SER A 139 -14.93 -21.61 34.80
CA SER A 139 -15.44 -22.02 36.10
C SER A 139 -14.39 -21.66 37.14
N LEU A 140 -14.72 -20.78 38.06
CA LEU A 140 -14.03 -20.72 39.34
C LEU A 140 -14.15 -22.10 40.00
N TYR A 141 -13.09 -22.90 39.94
CA TYR A 141 -12.68 -23.88 40.93
C TYR A 141 -11.20 -24.22 40.74
#